data_AF-A0A359FZY1-F1
#
_entry.id   AF-A0A359FZY1-F1
#
_cell.length_a   1.000
_cell.length_b   1.000
_cell.length_c   1.000
_cell.angle_alpha   90.00
_cell.angle_beta   90.00
_cell.angle_gamma   90.00
#
_symmetry.space_group_name_H-M   'P 1'
#
loop_
_entity.id
_entity.type
_entity.pdbx_description
1 polymer ?
#
loop_
_entity_poly.entity_id
_entity_poly.type
_entity_poly.pdbx_seq_one_letter_code
_entity_poly.pdbx_strand_id
1 'polypeptide(L)'
;MELNTVLFAFGLTLFAGLSTGIGSAMAFFAKRTNTKFLSISLGFSAGVMIYVSFVEIFFKARTELTDALGDKPGTWLTVTAFFGGILLIALIDKLIPKSRN
;
A
#
# COMPACT_ATOMS: atom_id res chain seq x y z
N MET A 1 -3.17 -22.20 -12.31
CA MET A 1 -2.65 -21.59 -11.06
C MET A 1 -2.68 -22.70 -10.02
N GLU A 2 -1.52 -23.13 -9.52
CA GLU A 2 -1.41 -24.26 -8.58
C GLU A 2 -2.16 -23.95 -7.27
N LEU A 3 -2.89 -24.94 -6.71
CA LEU A 3 -3.64 -24.77 -5.45
C LEU A 3 -2.74 -24.26 -4.30
N ASN A 4 -1.49 -24.71 -4.30
CA ASN A 4 -0.47 -24.28 -3.35
C ASN A 4 -0.21 -22.76 -3.37
N THR A 5 -0.13 -22.16 -4.57
CA THR A 5 0.08 -20.72 -4.72
C THR A 5 -1.09 -19.91 -4.15
N VAL A 6 -2.32 -20.39 -4.37
CA VAL A 6 -3.53 -19.73 -3.85
C VAL A 6 -3.57 -19.80 -2.33
N LEU A 7 -3.35 -20.98 -1.74
CA LEU A 7 -3.33 -21.13 -0.27
C LEU A 7 -2.23 -20.30 0.39
N PHE A 8 -1.06 -20.23 -0.24
CA PHE A 8 0.05 -19.43 0.27
C PHE A 8 -0.24 -17.92 0.22
N ALA A 9 -0.72 -17.41 -0.92
CA ALA A 9 -1.10 -16.00 -1.06
C ALA A 9 -2.27 -15.63 -0.11
N PHE A 10 -3.23 -16.54 0.06
CA PHE A 10 -4.32 -16.37 1.01
C PHE A 10 -3.82 -16.32 2.45
N GLY A 11 -2.91 -17.23 2.85
CA GLY A 11 -2.31 -17.24 4.19
C GLY A 11 -1.57 -15.94 4.50
N LEU A 12 -0.77 -15.44 3.55
CA LEU A 12 -0.05 -14.16 3.70
C LEU A 12 -1.00 -12.97 3.84
N THR A 13 -2.02 -12.87 2.98
CA THR A 13 -2.99 -11.77 3.01
C THR A 13 -3.87 -11.82 4.26
N LEU A 14 -4.26 -13.01 4.71
CA LEU A 14 -4.97 -13.20 5.97
C LEU A 14 -4.14 -12.73 7.17
N PHE A 15 -2.85 -13.09 7.22
CA PHE A 15 -1.96 -12.67 8.30
C PHE A 15 -1.74 -11.15 8.31
N ALA A 16 -1.59 -10.53 7.13
CA ALA A 16 -1.53 -9.08 7.01
C ALA A 16 -2.82 -8.40 7.52
N GLY A 17 -3.99 -8.95 7.19
CA GLY A 17 -5.28 -8.46 7.69
C GLY A 17 -5.43 -8.60 9.21
N LEU A 18 -5.09 -9.76 9.77
CA LEU A 18 -5.12 -10.01 11.21
C LEU A 18 -4.18 -9.09 11.99
N SER A 19 -3.04 -8.71 11.40
CA SER A 19 -2.10 -7.76 12.00
C SER A 19 -2.74 -6.39 12.26
N THR A 20 -3.66 -5.94 11.39
CA THR A 20 -4.46 -4.72 11.60
C THR A 20 -5.39 -4.89 12.80
N GLY A 21 -6.03 -6.06 12.91
CA GLY A 21 -6.87 -6.43 14.05
C GLY A 21 -6.10 -6.38 15.38
N ILE A 22 -4.89 -6.95 15.42
CA ILE A 22 -4.01 -6.92 16.61
C ILE A 22 -3.66 -5.47 16.98
N GLY A 23 -3.28 -4.65 16.00
CA GLY A 23 -3.00 -3.22 16.22
C GLY A 23 -4.20 -2.47 16.79
N SER A 24 -5.42 -2.76 16.31
CA SER A 24 -6.65 -2.18 16.85
C SER A 24 -6.99 -2.68 18.26
N ALA A 25 -6.73 -3.95 18.56
CA ALA A 25 -6.95 -4.53 19.89
C ALA A 25 -6.05 -3.87 20.94
N MET A 26 -4.79 -3.60 20.59
CA MET A 26 -3.86 -2.86 21.46
C MET A 26 -4.37 -1.45 21.81
N ALA A 27 -5.14 -0.80 20.94
CA ALA A 27 -5.70 0.52 21.20
C ALA A 27 -6.71 0.51 22.37
N PHE A 28 -7.41 -0.59 22.64
CA PHE A 28 -8.33 -0.71 23.79
C PHE A 28 -7.60 -0.74 25.14
N PHE A 29 -6.35 -1.20 25.17
CA PHE A 29 -5.53 -1.22 26.39
C PHE A 29 -4.73 0.08 26.57
N ALA A 30 -4.63 0.92 25.54
CA ALA A 30 -3.97 2.21 25.59
C ALA A 30 -4.86 3.26 26.30
N LYS A 31 -4.71 3.40 27.63
CA LYS A 31 -5.50 4.33 28.47
C LYS A 31 -5.37 5.82 28.11
N ARG A 32 -4.35 6.23 27.34
CA ARG A 32 -4.11 7.61 26.88
C ARG A 32 -3.47 7.56 25.49
N THR A 33 -3.97 8.36 24.55
CA THR A 33 -3.27 8.61 23.27
C THR A 33 -1.94 9.30 23.55
N ASN A 34 -0.85 8.55 23.51
CA ASN A 34 0.49 9.13 23.52
C ASN A 34 0.82 9.59 22.09
N THR A 35 0.68 10.89 21.83
CA THR A 35 0.92 11.48 20.51
C THR A 35 2.34 11.25 20.00
N LYS A 36 3.34 11.09 20.88
CA LYS A 36 4.71 10.72 20.46
C LYS A 36 4.73 9.31 19.87
N PHE A 37 4.16 8.33 20.57
CA PHE A 37 4.08 6.95 20.10
C PHE A 37 3.25 6.84 18.81
N LEU A 38 2.12 7.57 18.73
CA LEU A 38 1.28 7.61 17.54
C LEU A 38 2.03 8.19 16.34
N SER A 39 2.74 9.31 16.52
CA SER A 39 3.50 9.96 15.44
C SER A 39 4.65 9.06 14.94
N ILE A 40 5.34 8.36 15.84
CA ILE A 40 6.39 7.40 15.47
C ILE A 40 5.79 6.23 14.68
N SER A 41 4.67 5.67 15.15
CA SER A 41 4.00 4.55 14.49
C SER A 41 3.48 4.92 13.09
N LEU A 42 2.84 6.10 12.97
CA LEU A 42 2.37 6.64 11.69
C LEU A 42 3.53 6.92 10.73
N GLY A 43 4.62 7.54 11.23
CA GLY A 43 5.81 7.79 10.44
C GLY A 43 6.48 6.51 9.95
N PHE A 44 6.56 5.48 10.80
CA PHE A 44 7.06 4.16 10.44
C PHE A 44 6.21 3.52 9.33
N SER A 45 4.87 3.52 9.51
CA SER A 45 3.95 2.97 8.51
C SER A 45 4.04 3.70 7.17
N ALA A 46 4.08 5.04 7.19
CA ALA A 46 4.27 5.84 5.98
C ALA A 46 5.62 5.54 5.30
N GLY A 47 6.70 5.40 6.07
CA GLY A 47 8.02 5.06 5.55
C GLY A 47 8.06 3.70 4.86
N VAL A 48 7.50 2.66 5.49
CA VAL A 48 7.39 1.31 4.90
C VAL A 48 6.61 1.35 3.58
N MET A 49 5.48 2.05 3.54
CA MET A 49 4.67 2.13 2.32
C MET A 49 5.34 2.92 1.19
N ILE A 50 6.10 3.97 1.51
CA ILE A 50 6.91 4.69 0.52
C ILE A 50 7.98 3.77 -0.07
N TYR A 51 8.70 3.02 0.78
CA TYR A 51 9.72 2.07 0.33
C TYR A 51 9.13 0.99 -0.60
N VAL A 52 8.06 0.31 -0.15
CA VAL A 52 7.38 -0.72 -0.93
C VAL A 52 6.89 -0.16 -2.27
N SER A 53 6.32 1.04 -2.28
CA SER A 53 5.78 1.65 -3.50
C SER A 53 6.89 2.00 -4.51
N PHE A 54 7.96 2.67 -4.08
CA PHE A 54 8.98 3.19 -4.98
C PHE A 54 10.08 2.19 -5.32
N VAL A 55 10.44 1.30 -4.39
CA VAL A 55 11.59 0.40 -4.56
C VAL A 55 11.15 -0.97 -5.07
N GLU A 56 10.01 -1.47 -4.60
CA GLU A 56 9.54 -2.80 -4.99
C GLU A 56 8.54 -2.73 -6.13
N ILE A 57 7.36 -2.12 -5.89
CA ILE A 57 6.24 -2.15 -6.82
C ILE A 57 6.56 -1.40 -8.11
N PHE A 58 7.13 -0.19 -8.02
CA PHE A 58 7.45 0.61 -9.21
C PHE A 58 8.47 -0.07 -10.13
N PHE A 59 9.55 -0.63 -9.56
CA PHE A 59 10.57 -1.33 -10.35
C PHE A 59 10.03 -2.62 -10.95
N LYS A 60 9.24 -3.39 -10.19
CA LYS A 60 8.58 -4.60 -10.69
C LYS A 60 7.62 -4.28 -11.83
N ALA A 61 6.80 -3.22 -11.69
CA ALA A 61 5.92 -2.78 -12.76
C ALA A 61 6.72 -2.36 -14.00
N ARG A 62 7.84 -1.63 -13.81
CA ARG A 62 8.70 -1.23 -14.92
C ARG A 62 9.26 -2.43 -15.67
N THR A 63 9.84 -3.41 -14.99
CA THR A 63 10.43 -4.60 -15.63
C THR A 63 9.40 -5.37 -16.44
N GLU A 64 8.23 -5.65 -15.84
CA GLU A 64 7.16 -6.40 -16.52
C GLU A 64 6.60 -5.63 -17.73
N LEU A 65 6.48 -4.30 -17.63
CA LEU A 65 5.97 -3.46 -18.72
C LEU A 65 7.00 -3.23 -19.83
N THR A 66 8.29 -3.12 -19.51
CA THR A 66 9.35 -3.02 -20.53
C THR A 66 9.53 -4.33 -21.27
N ASP A 67 9.35 -5.48 -20.60
CA ASP A 67 9.42 -6.79 -21.25
C ASP A 67 8.25 -7.00 -22.22
N ALA A 68 7.06 -6.48 -21.88
CA ALA A 68 5.87 -6.63 -22.72
C ALA A 68 5.76 -5.60 -23.87
N LEU A 69 6.21 -4.36 -23.68
CA LEU A 69 5.97 -3.24 -24.60
C LEU A 69 7.25 -2.66 -25.22
N GLY A 70 8.43 -3.03 -24.69
CA GLY A 70 9.73 -2.43 -25.00
C GLY A 70 10.12 -1.30 -24.05
N ASP A 71 11.40 -0.96 -24.01
CA ASP A 71 12.01 -0.08 -22.99
C ASP A 71 11.32 1.29 -22.85
N LYS A 72 11.18 2.01 -23.96
CA LYS A 72 10.62 3.37 -23.98
C LYS A 72 9.13 3.41 -23.63
N PRO A 73 8.24 2.69 -24.33
CA PRO A 73 6.81 2.72 -24.03
C PRO A 73 6.48 2.09 -22.68
N GLY A 74 7.15 1.00 -22.28
CA GLY A 74 6.95 0.34 -20.99
C GLY A 74 7.29 1.25 -19.81
N THR A 75 8.42 1.97 -19.89
CA THR A 75 8.81 2.95 -18.86
C THR A 75 7.82 4.11 -18.78
N TRP A 76 7.38 4.66 -19.91
CA TRP A 76 6.40 5.76 -19.94
C TRP A 76 5.06 5.33 -19.35
N LEU A 77 4.60 4.12 -19.67
CA LEU A 77 3.36 3.58 -19.12
C LEU A 77 3.47 3.34 -17.62
N THR A 78 4.62 2.88 -17.12
CA THR A 78 4.84 2.69 -15.67
C THR A 78 4.71 4.01 -14.91
N VAL A 79 5.38 5.06 -15.41
CA VAL A 79 5.35 6.39 -14.78
C VAL A 79 3.93 6.97 -14.81
N THR A 80 3.28 6.94 -15.97
CA THR A 80 1.92 7.48 -16.10
C THR A 80 0.89 6.71 -15.29
N ALA A 81 0.98 5.38 -15.21
CA ALA A 81 0.11 4.57 -14.37
C ALA A 81 0.32 4.85 -12.88
N PHE A 82 1.58 5.03 -12.44
CA PHE A 82 1.88 5.36 -11.04
C PHE A 82 1.28 6.71 -10.63
N PHE A 83 1.56 7.79 -11.38
CA PHE A 83 0.98 9.11 -11.11
C PHE A 83 -0.53 9.15 -11.37
N GLY A 84 -1.02 8.37 -12.33
CA GLY A 84 -2.45 8.17 -12.57
C GLY A 84 -3.15 7.55 -11.37
N GLY A 85 -2.53 6.57 -10.71
CA GLY A 85 -3.03 5.99 -9.45
C GLY A 85 -3.09 7.00 -8.32
N ILE A 86 -2.07 7.87 -8.19
CA ILE A 86 -2.07 8.97 -7.21
C ILE A 86 -3.23 9.94 -7.48
N LEU A 87 -3.42 10.36 -8.74
CA LEU A 87 -4.53 11.22 -9.12
C LEU A 87 -5.89 10.57 -8.85
N LEU A 88 -6.02 9.27 -9.13
CA LEU A 88 -7.25 8.52 -8.88
C LEU A 88 -7.58 8.48 -7.39
N ILE A 89 -6.61 8.21 -6.52
CA ILE A 89 -6.82 8.24 -5.06
C ILE A 89 -7.17 9.66 -4.60
N ALA A 90 -6.52 10.70 -5.13
CA ALA A 90 -6.83 12.08 -4.80
C ALA A 90 -8.27 12.49 -5.22
N LEU A 91 -8.75 11.97 -6.36
CA LEU A 91 -10.12 12.15 -6.79
C LEU A 91 -11.10 11.41 -5.87
N ILE A 92 -10.79 10.17 -5.47
CA ILE A 92 -11.60 9.42 -4.51
C ILE A 92 -11.71 10.18 -3.19
N ASP A 93 -10.58 10.64 -2.62
CA ASP A 93 -10.56 11.40 -1.37
C ASP A 93 -11.41 12.68 -1.46
N LYS A 94 -11.33 13.39 -2.60
CA LYS A 94 -12.15 14.59 -2.84
C LYS A 94 -13.65 14.29 -2.94
N LEU A 95 -14.02 13.11 -3.44
CA LEU A 95 -15.42 12.69 -3.56
C LEU A 95 -16.02 12.20 -2.23
N ILE A 96 -15.19 11.78 -1.27
CA ILE A 96 -15.66 11.35 0.05
C ILE A 96 -16.10 12.60 0.85
N PRO A 97 -17.38 12.68 1.28
CA PRO A 97 -17.89 13.84 2.00
C PRO A 97 -17.16 14.05 3.33
N LYS A 98 -16.68 15.28 3.56
CA LYS A 98 -15.91 15.67 4.76
C LYS A 98 -16.66 15.56 6.10
N SER A 99 -17.96 15.21 6.10
CA SER A 99 -18.78 15.13 7.31
C SER A 99 -18.45 13.93 8.23
N ARG A 100 -17.42 13.14 7.90
CA ARG A 100 -17.07 11.89 8.60
C ARG A 100 -15.56 11.59 8.68
N ASN A 101 -14.70 12.58 8.43
CA ASN A 101 -13.24 12.48 8.64
C ASN A 101 -12.84 13.00 10.03
#